data_AF-A0A7V3KNA5-F1
#
_entry.id   AF-A0A7V3KNA5-F1
#
_cell.length_a   1.000
_cell.length_b   1.000
_cell.length_c   1.000
_cell.angle_alpha   90.00
_cell.angle_beta   90.00
_cell.angle_gamma   90.00
#
_symmetry.space_group_name_H-M   'P 1'
#
loop_
_entity.id
_entity.type
_entity.pdbx_description
1 polymer ?
#
loop_
_entity_poly.entity_id
_entity_poly.type
_entity_poly.pdbx_seq_one_letter_code
_entity_poly.pdbx_strand_id
1 'polypeptide(L)'
;MNFRRLVLVFFLDIVLVVSFFVYLVQEQQGIFREESKRDAQLRSVLVRQMFSHLVKSGKEIDDSLLKVIVDSTNLDYVALLGGGKLLHWASKYEGFLPVESFEEIKPGRVRLIKLPDYSIVEFSFYLDSTIVVCGFSDEPFSKLTRIT
;
A
#
# COMPACT_ATOMS: atom_id res chain seq x y z
N MET A 1 19.32 -36.36 39.55
CA MET A 1 18.20 -35.76 38.77
C MET A 1 17.93 -36.69 37.59
N ASN A 2 16.71 -37.23 37.43
CA ASN A 2 16.45 -38.28 36.42
C ASN A 2 16.47 -37.71 34.99
N PHE A 3 17.12 -38.42 34.06
CA PHE A 3 17.26 -38.04 32.64
C PHE A 3 15.92 -37.61 32.00
N ARG A 4 14.82 -38.31 32.32
CA ARG A 4 13.46 -37.95 31.88
C ARG A 4 13.01 -36.56 32.33
N ARG A 5 13.36 -36.11 33.54
CA ARG A 5 13.04 -34.74 34.00
C ARG A 5 13.87 -33.70 33.26
N LEU A 6 15.12 -34.03 32.92
CA LEU A 6 16.03 -33.12 32.23
C LEU A 6 15.58 -32.85 30.79
N VAL A 7 15.11 -33.89 30.09
CA VAL A 7 14.50 -33.78 28.75
C VAL A 7 13.21 -32.96 28.78
N LEU A 8 12.37 -33.15 29.80
CA LEU A 8 11.11 -32.41 29.95
C LEU A 8 11.34 -30.91 30.18
N VAL A 9 12.32 -30.55 31.00
CA VAL A 9 12.72 -29.15 31.23
C VAL A 9 13.24 -28.53 29.94
N PHE A 10 14.12 -29.22 29.21
CA PHE A 10 14.62 -28.74 27.92
C PHE A 10 13.50 -28.50 26.90
N PHE A 11 12.51 -29.38 26.84
CA PHE A 11 11.39 -29.23 25.92
C PHE A 11 10.51 -28.02 26.29
N LEU A 12 10.28 -27.82 27.59
CA LEU A 12 9.54 -26.66 28.11
C LEU A 12 10.26 -25.34 27.79
N ASP A 13 11.59 -25.31 27.97
CA ASP A 13 12.40 -24.13 27.66
C ASP A 13 12.36 -23.80 26.17
N ILE A 14 12.46 -24.80 25.29
CA ILE A 14 12.34 -24.60 23.84
C ILE A 14 10.96 -24.04 23.47
N VAL A 15 9.88 -24.61 24.00
CA VAL A 15 8.52 -24.14 23.72
C VAL A 15 8.33 -22.70 24.22
N LEU A 16 8.88 -22.37 25.38
CA LEU A 16 8.78 -21.04 25.97
C LEU A 16 9.53 -20.00 25.12
N VAL A 17 10.74 -20.34 24.66
CA VAL A 17 11.53 -19.49 23.76
C VAL A 17 10.83 -19.28 22.42
N VAL A 18 10.30 -20.35 21.81
CA VAL A 18 9.57 -20.26 20.54
C VAL A 18 8.31 -19.40 20.69
N SER A 19 7.56 -19.59 21.78
CA SER A 19 6.34 -18.82 22.04
C SER A 19 6.65 -17.33 22.26
N PHE A 20 7.73 -17.03 22.99
CA PHE A 20 8.19 -15.66 23.19
C PHE A 20 8.65 -15.01 21.88
N PHE A 21 9.35 -15.76 21.02
CA PHE A 21 9.77 -15.27 19.71
C PHE A 21 8.57 -14.98 18.81
N VAL A 22 7.58 -15.86 18.76
CA VAL A 22 6.33 -15.65 18.00
C VAL A 22 5.59 -14.41 18.51
N TYR A 23 5.51 -14.24 19.83
CA TYR A 23 4.89 -13.06 20.44
C TYR A 23 5.59 -11.76 20.01
N LEU A 24 6.92 -11.69 20.11
CA LEU A 24 7.70 -10.52 19.70
C LEU A 24 7.53 -10.20 18.21
N VAL A 25 7.53 -11.23 17.35
CA VAL A 25 7.30 -11.06 15.91
C VAL A 25 5.90 -10.49 15.64
N GLN A 26 4.87 -10.98 16.33
CA GLN A 26 3.50 -10.47 16.19
C GLN A 26 3.35 -9.03 16.69
N GLU A 27 3.99 -8.70 17.83
CA GLU A 27 3.99 -7.35 18.39
C GLU A 27 4.66 -6.35 17.45
N GLN A 28 5.84 -6.69 16.92
CA GLN A 28 6.51 -5.83 15.94
C GLN A 28 5.69 -5.69 14.65
N GLN A 29 5.08 -6.77 14.14
CA GLN A 29 4.16 -6.69 13.00
C GLN A 29 2.97 -5.75 13.26
N GLY A 30 2.48 -5.66 14.50
CA GLY A 30 1.44 -4.70 14.90
C GLY A 30 1.90 -3.25 14.75
N ILE A 31 3.08 -2.93 15.29
CA ILE A 31 3.66 -1.58 15.22
C ILE A 31 3.91 -1.17 13.76
N PHE A 32 4.51 -2.05 12.95
CA PHE A 32 4.73 -1.79 11.53
C PHE A 32 3.42 -1.56 10.77
N ARG A 33 2.36 -2.30 11.10
CA ARG A 33 1.02 -2.09 10.48
C ARG A 33 0.41 -0.74 10.88
N GLU A 34 0.60 -0.28 12.11
CA GLU A 34 0.11 1.03 12.53
C GLU A 34 0.87 2.17 11.87
N GLU A 35 2.19 2.08 11.78
CA GLU A 35 3.02 3.04 11.07
C GLU A 35 2.69 3.09 9.58
N SER A 36 2.57 1.93 8.93
CA SER A 36 2.16 1.85 7.51
C SER A 36 0.77 2.45 7.30
N LYS A 37 -0.21 2.16 8.16
CA LYS A 37 -1.54 2.78 8.08
C LYS A 37 -1.50 4.31 8.25
N ARG A 38 -0.61 4.83 9.09
CA ARG A 38 -0.43 6.28 9.24
C ARG A 38 0.23 6.88 7.99
N ASP A 39 1.27 6.26 7.47
CA ASP A 39 1.94 6.71 6.24
C ASP A 39 0.98 6.70 5.05
N ALA A 40 0.22 5.62 4.90
CA ALA A 40 -0.89 5.47 3.96
C ALA A 40 -1.89 6.64 4.02
N GLN A 41 -2.34 6.98 5.23
CA GLN A 41 -3.26 8.09 5.45
C GLN A 41 -2.63 9.43 5.06
N LEU A 42 -1.39 9.69 5.47
CA LEU A 42 -0.67 10.92 5.13
C LEU A 42 -0.50 11.07 3.61
N ARG A 43 -0.09 10.01 2.92
CA ARG A 43 0.03 10.00 1.46
C ARG A 43 -1.31 10.25 0.79
N SER A 44 -2.39 9.63 1.26
CA SER A 44 -3.74 9.87 0.71
C SER A 44 -4.17 11.34 0.84
N VAL A 45 -3.85 11.99 1.97
CA VAL A 45 -4.15 13.41 2.19
C VAL A 45 -3.32 14.30 1.26
N LEU A 46 -2.01 14.01 1.11
CA LEU A 46 -1.12 14.75 0.22
C LEU A 46 -1.59 14.69 -1.22
N VAL A 47 -1.86 13.48 -1.72
CA VAL A 47 -2.34 13.26 -3.09
C VAL A 47 -3.66 14.00 -3.32
N ARG A 48 -4.60 13.90 -2.38
CA ARG A 48 -5.88 14.62 -2.47
C ARG A 48 -5.69 16.14 -2.51
N GLN A 49 -4.76 16.69 -1.73
CA GLN A 49 -4.45 18.12 -1.76
C GLN A 49 -3.82 18.54 -3.09
N MET A 50 -2.90 17.74 -3.65
CA MET A 50 -2.31 18.00 -4.97
C MET A 50 -3.39 18.05 -6.04
N PHE A 51 -4.28 17.06 -6.10
CA PHE A 51 -5.41 17.05 -7.03
C PHE A 51 -6.37 18.23 -6.84
N SER A 52 -6.69 18.59 -5.59
CA SER A 52 -7.52 19.76 -5.33
C SER A 52 -6.87 21.06 -5.81
N HIS A 53 -5.55 21.21 -5.65
CA HIS A 53 -4.81 22.36 -6.17
C HIS A 53 -4.80 22.41 -7.70
N LEU A 54 -4.64 21.27 -8.36
CA LEU A 54 -4.64 21.17 -9.82
C LEU A 54 -5.97 21.62 -10.42
N VAL A 55 -7.07 21.10 -9.88
CA VAL A 55 -8.44 21.51 -10.27
C VAL A 55 -8.65 22.99 -10.04
N LYS A 56 -8.30 23.52 -8.87
CA LYS A 56 -8.42 24.97 -8.57
C LYS A 56 -7.58 25.83 -9.49
N SER A 57 -6.43 25.33 -9.95
CA SER A 57 -5.56 26.04 -10.88
C SER A 57 -6.05 26.00 -12.33
N GLY A 58 -7.12 25.26 -12.63
CA GLY A 58 -7.65 25.09 -13.98
C GLY A 58 -6.70 24.35 -14.92
N LYS A 59 -5.71 23.63 -14.37
CA LYS A 59 -4.80 22.80 -15.17
C LYS A 59 -5.53 21.53 -15.59
N GLU A 60 -5.43 21.21 -16.86
CA GLU A 60 -5.85 19.93 -17.38
C GLU A 60 -4.96 18.81 -16.81
N ILE A 61 -5.57 17.69 -16.43
CA ILE A 61 -4.88 16.55 -15.84
C ILE A 61 -4.57 15.58 -16.98
N ASP A 62 -3.30 15.45 -17.33
CA ASP A 62 -2.79 14.53 -18.34
C ASP A 62 -1.86 13.46 -17.72
N ASP A 63 -1.45 12.48 -18.54
CA ASP A 63 -0.58 11.38 -18.09
C ASP A 63 0.78 11.89 -17.57
N SER A 64 1.31 12.98 -18.15
CA SER A 64 2.57 13.62 -17.74
C SER A 64 2.48 14.13 -16.29
N LEU A 65 1.37 14.80 -15.97
CA LEU A 65 1.14 15.36 -14.65
C LEU A 65 0.86 14.25 -13.63
N LEU A 66 0.11 13.22 -14.01
CA LEU A 66 -0.06 12.03 -13.19
C LEU A 66 1.29 11.37 -12.88
N LYS A 67 2.21 11.31 -13.85
CA LYS A 67 3.55 10.76 -13.66
C LYS A 67 4.36 11.56 -12.63
N VAL A 68 4.28 12.90 -12.68
CA VAL A 68 4.90 13.77 -11.66
C VAL A 68 4.32 13.51 -10.27
N ILE A 69 3.00 13.30 -10.16
CA ILE A 69 2.37 12.96 -8.87
C ILE A 69 2.91 11.62 -8.36
N VAL A 70 2.92 10.59 -9.20
CA VAL A 70 3.44 9.26 -8.84
C VAL A 70 4.87 9.35 -8.32
N ASP A 71 5.74 10.04 -9.06
CA ASP A 71 7.17 10.12 -8.73
C ASP A 71 7.42 10.96 -7.47
N SER A 72 6.65 12.04 -7.24
CA SER A 72 6.79 12.93 -6.08
C SER A 72 6.18 12.39 -4.78
N THR A 73 5.15 11.55 -4.88
CA THR A 73 4.44 10.98 -3.72
C THR A 73 4.80 9.53 -3.44
N ASN A 74 5.73 8.98 -4.24
CA ASN A 74 6.17 7.58 -4.18
C ASN A 74 4.98 6.61 -4.18
N LEU A 75 4.01 6.88 -5.04
CA LEU A 75 2.94 5.94 -5.35
C LEU A 75 3.44 4.91 -6.35
N ASP A 76 2.79 3.75 -6.37
CA ASP A 76 3.03 2.77 -7.43
C ASP A 76 2.25 3.12 -8.69
N TYR A 77 1.03 3.65 -8.54
CA TYR A 77 0.24 4.16 -9.65
C TYR A 77 -0.84 5.15 -9.20
N VAL A 78 -1.33 5.92 -10.18
CA VAL A 78 -2.50 6.77 -10.10
C VAL A 78 -3.31 6.59 -11.38
N ALA A 79 -4.63 6.45 -11.24
CA ALA A 79 -5.58 6.39 -12.33
C ALA A 79 -6.71 7.41 -12.12
N LEU A 80 -7.13 8.04 -13.20
CA LEU A 80 -8.26 8.95 -13.25
C LEU A 80 -9.39 8.27 -14.02
N LEU A 81 -10.56 8.17 -13.39
CA LEU A 81 -11.74 7.52 -13.96
C LEU A 81 -12.87 8.53 -14.16
N GLY A 82 -13.59 8.38 -15.26
CA GLY A 82 -14.79 9.16 -15.57
C GLY A 82 -15.88 8.25 -16.10
N GLY A 83 -17.07 8.30 -15.49
CA GLY A 83 -18.21 7.48 -15.93
C GLY A 83 -17.94 5.98 -15.97
N GLY A 84 -17.11 5.46 -15.04
CA GLY A 84 -16.74 4.05 -14.98
C GLY A 84 -15.63 3.63 -15.95
N LYS A 85 -15.04 4.56 -16.71
CA LYS A 85 -13.95 4.28 -17.66
C LYS A 85 -12.65 4.92 -17.21
N LEU A 86 -11.54 4.31 -17.59
CA LEU A 86 -10.20 4.89 -17.46
C LEU A 86 -10.05 6.07 -18.43
N LEU A 87 -9.70 7.24 -17.89
CA LEU A 87 -9.39 8.44 -18.68
C LEU A 87 -7.87 8.56 -18.86
N HIS A 88 -7.16 8.61 -17.75
CA HIS A 88 -5.71 8.81 -17.68
C HIS A 88 -5.11 7.94 -16.59
N TRP A 89 -3.86 7.53 -16.75
CA TRP A 89 -3.15 6.82 -15.71
C TRP A 89 -1.64 7.00 -15.84
N ALA A 90 -0.98 6.87 -14.70
CA ALA A 90 0.47 6.80 -14.65
C ALA A 90 0.88 5.83 -13.56
N SER A 91 2.03 5.21 -13.76
CA SER A 91 2.61 4.27 -12.82
C SER A 91 4.11 4.48 -12.69
N LYS A 92 4.64 3.99 -11.59
CA LYS A 92 6.07 3.93 -11.33
C LYS A 92 6.74 2.87 -12.22
N TYR A 93 6.05 1.75 -12.43
CA TYR A 93 6.49 0.64 -13.25
C TYR A 93 5.77 0.65 -14.60
N GLU A 94 6.50 0.49 -15.70
CA GLU A 94 5.93 0.52 -17.05
C GLU A 94 4.84 -0.54 -17.23
N GLY A 95 3.68 -0.16 -17.78
CA GLY A 95 2.56 -1.09 -18.02
C GLY A 95 1.79 -1.54 -16.77
N PHE A 96 2.09 -0.99 -15.59
CA PHE A 96 1.54 -1.49 -14.33
C PHE A 96 0.26 -0.76 -13.90
N LEU A 97 -0.88 -1.43 -14.09
CA LEU A 97 -2.17 -1.02 -13.55
C LEU A 97 -2.91 -2.26 -13.02
N PRO A 98 -2.88 -2.51 -11.69
CA PRO A 98 -3.41 -3.75 -11.09
C PRO A 98 -4.95 -3.73 -10.91
N VAL A 99 -5.65 -2.85 -11.65
CA VAL A 99 -7.10 -2.65 -11.52
C VAL A 99 -7.81 -3.43 -12.61
N GLU A 100 -8.46 -4.53 -12.23
CA GLU A 100 -9.17 -5.42 -13.18
C GLU A 100 -10.54 -4.88 -13.60
N SER A 101 -11.24 -4.17 -12.70
CA SER A 101 -12.56 -3.60 -12.97
C SER A 101 -12.70 -2.20 -12.37
N PHE A 102 -12.95 -1.21 -13.23
CA PHE A 102 -13.17 0.19 -12.85
C PHE A 102 -14.60 0.46 -12.39
N GLU A 103 -15.56 -0.40 -12.76
CA GLU A 103 -16.98 -0.23 -12.44
C GLU A 103 -17.28 -0.50 -10.94
N GLU A 104 -16.45 -1.31 -10.30
CA GLU A 104 -16.62 -1.70 -8.89
C GLU A 104 -15.98 -0.72 -7.91
N ILE A 105 -15.28 0.29 -8.40
CA ILE A 105 -14.52 1.22 -7.56
C ILE A 105 -15.48 2.17 -6.87
N LYS A 106 -15.57 2.03 -5.54
CA LYS A 106 -16.36 2.89 -4.66
C LYS A 106 -15.45 3.90 -3.95
N PRO A 107 -15.54 5.20 -4.30
CA PRO A 107 -14.72 6.23 -3.67
C PRO A 107 -14.90 6.29 -2.16
N GLY A 108 -13.84 6.65 -1.45
CA GLY A 108 -13.80 6.75 0.00
C GLY A 108 -13.56 5.41 0.71
N ARG A 109 -13.35 4.32 -0.04
CA ARG A 109 -12.94 3.03 0.52
C ARG A 109 -11.48 2.75 0.23
N VAL A 110 -10.83 2.15 1.22
CA VAL A 110 -9.51 1.56 1.09
C VAL A 110 -9.67 0.13 0.61
N ARG A 111 -8.95 -0.24 -0.44
CA ARG A 111 -8.88 -1.61 -0.95
C ARG A 111 -7.48 -2.15 -0.77
N LEU A 112 -7.38 -3.45 -0.52
CA LEU A 112 -6.10 -4.14 -0.47
C LEU A 112 -6.06 -5.09 -1.68
N ILE A 113 -5.15 -4.83 -2.60
CA ILE A 113 -4.89 -5.69 -3.76
C ILE A 113 -3.72 -6.60 -3.39
N LYS A 114 -3.95 -7.91 -3.39
CA LYS A 114 -2.91 -8.90 -3.13
C LYS A 114 -2.27 -9.30 -4.44
N LEU A 115 -0.98 -9.04 -4.57
CA LEU A 115 -0.13 -9.55 -5.63
C LEU A 115 0.70 -10.73 -5.09
N PRO A 116 1.32 -11.55 -5.96
CA PRO A 116 2.08 -12.72 -5.52
C PRO A 116 3.17 -12.38 -4.49
N ASP A 117 3.86 -11.26 -4.68
CA ASP A 117 5.05 -10.92 -3.89
C ASP A 117 4.81 -9.80 -2.87
N TYR A 118 3.71 -9.04 -2.98
CA TYR A 118 3.42 -7.90 -2.11
C TYR A 118 1.94 -7.53 -2.13
N SER A 119 1.54 -6.55 -1.32
CA SER A 119 0.19 -6.01 -1.33
C SER A 119 0.21 -4.52 -1.61
N ILE A 120 -0.78 -4.06 -2.38
CA ILE A 120 -1.02 -2.65 -2.66
C ILE A 120 -2.21 -2.20 -1.84
N VAL A 121 -2.04 -1.09 -1.14
CA VAL A 121 -3.14 -0.36 -0.52
C VAL A 121 -3.63 0.69 -1.52
N GLU A 122 -4.83 0.48 -2.02
CA GLU A 122 -5.52 1.35 -2.99
C GLU A 122 -6.48 2.29 -2.25
N PHE A 123 -6.42 3.57 -2.56
CA PHE A 123 -7.32 4.60 -2.08
C PHE A 123 -8.02 5.23 -3.28
N SER A 124 -9.32 5.47 -3.14
CA SER A 124 -10.09 6.17 -4.15
C SER A 124 -10.82 7.35 -3.55
N PHE A 125 -10.93 8.45 -4.28
CA PHE A 125 -11.69 9.63 -3.86
C PHE A 125 -12.28 10.38 -5.06
N TYR A 126 -13.35 11.13 -4.80
CA TYR A 126 -13.95 11.99 -5.81
C TYR A 126 -13.12 13.26 -6.02
N LEU A 127 -12.98 13.61 -7.29
CA LEU A 127 -12.48 14.87 -7.77
C LEU A 127 -13.48 15.43 -8.79
N ASP A 128 -14.35 16.33 -8.33
CA ASP A 128 -15.53 16.81 -9.06
C ASP A 128 -16.39 15.66 -9.62
N SER A 129 -16.37 15.44 -10.94
CA SER A 129 -17.10 14.37 -11.65
C SER A 129 -16.25 13.12 -11.94
N THR A 130 -14.97 13.15 -11.55
CA THR A 130 -14.02 12.06 -11.77
C THR A 130 -13.68 11.35 -10.46
N ILE A 131 -13.17 10.12 -10.57
CA ILE A 131 -12.67 9.34 -9.46
C ILE A 131 -11.16 9.21 -9.64
N VAL A 132 -10.41 9.65 -8.64
CA VAL A 132 -8.98 9.39 -8.55
C VAL A 132 -8.79 8.11 -7.78
N VAL A 133 -7.97 7.21 -8.33
CA VAL A 133 -7.55 5.96 -7.70
C VAL A 133 -6.04 6.00 -7.59
N CYS A 134 -5.49 5.76 -6.41
CA CYS A 134 -4.07 5.71 -6.18
C CYS A 134 -3.70 4.47 -5.37
N GLY A 135 -2.61 3.83 -5.75
CA GLY A 135 -2.08 2.66 -5.05
C GLY A 135 -0.64 2.86 -4.64
N PHE A 136 -0.28 2.32 -3.47
CA PHE A 136 1.10 2.17 -3.05
C PHE A 136 1.29 0.83 -2.32
N SER A 137 2.49 0.29 -2.41
CA SER A 137 2.90 -0.94 -1.76
C SER A 137 2.99 -0.74 -0.25
N ASP A 138 2.39 -1.66 0.51
CA ASP A 138 2.47 -1.71 1.98
C ASP A 138 3.91 -1.96 2.48
N GLU A 139 4.80 -2.44 1.59
CA GLU A 139 6.20 -2.65 1.90
C GLU A 139 7.12 -1.59 1.27
N PRO A 140 8.15 -1.12 2.00
CA PRO A 140 9.21 -0.32 1.40
C PRO A 140 10.01 -1.21 0.44
N PHE A 141 9.80 -1.05 -0.86
CA PHE A 141 10.53 -1.71 -1.95
C PHE A 141 12.05 -1.39 -2.00
N SER A 142 12.65 -0.91 -0.90
CA SER A 142 14.09 -0.64 -0.80
C SER A 142 14.94 -1.87 -0.48
N LYS A 143 14.33 -3.04 -0.20
CA LYS A 143 15.09 -4.25 0.16
C LYS A 143 15.05 -5.42 -0.83
N LEU A 144 14.22 -5.39 -1.88
CA LEU A 144 14.09 -6.54 -2.80
C LEU A 144 14.73 -6.37 -4.19
N THR A 145 15.33 -5.21 -4.51
CA THR A 145 16.08 -4.99 -5.75
C THR A 145 17.61 -4.89 -5.57
N ARG A 146 18.17 -5.43 -4.48
CA ARG A 146 19.64 -5.48 -4.26
C ARG A 146 20.23 -6.87 -4.02
N ILE A 147 19.50 -7.94 -4.35
CA ILE A 147 20.06 -9.30 -4.34
C ILE A 147 19.73 -10.00 -5.67
N THR A 148 20.29 -9.47 -6.74
CA THR A 148 20.65 -10.22 -7.96
C THR A 148 22.02 -9.78 -8.38
#